data_AF-A0A963BD05-F1
#
_entry.id   AF-A0A963BD05-F1
#
_cell.length_a   1.000
_cell.length_b   1.000
_cell.length_c   1.000
_cell.angle_alpha   90.00
_cell.angle_beta   90.00
_cell.angle_gamma   90.00
#
_symmetry.space_group_name_H-M   'P 1'
#
loop_
_entity.id
_entity.type
_entity.pdbx_description
1 polymer ?
#
loop_
_entity_poly.entity_id
_entity_poly.type
_entity_poly.pdbx_seq_one_letter_code
_entity_poly.pdbx_strand_id
1 'polypeptide(L)'
;MLGFLLRHGVALLIVGVGVYAWLIRDDLAQRFFDTEEVHQVQPPVARPKALGERNVSRQDVRETRVRPLSEPVAPKPAWPDSIHWPPPQTDKLRADRPAVVPRRPTKEERRRALQEARAVFWKGELQKAESMYLSLTAQFPGDPDILGELGNLYFLQGRVAQYVDAYFQAVLGLIRQRRREEARGLIDVIKEKDDQRAELLRRNLEVK
;
A
#
# COMPACT_ATOMS: atom_id res chain seq x y z
N MET A 1 25.41 -2.75 35.91
CA MET A 1 25.43 -3.75 34.80
C MET A 1 24.04 -4.17 34.29
N LEU A 2 22.93 -3.76 34.91
CA LEU A 2 21.57 -4.17 34.49
C LEU A 2 20.99 -3.43 33.27
N GLY A 3 21.58 -2.28 32.88
CA GLY A 3 21.07 -1.43 31.77
C GLY A 3 21.48 -1.85 30.37
N PHE A 4 22.43 -2.77 30.20
CA PHE A 4 22.94 -3.17 28.88
C PHE A 4 22.11 -4.31 28.23
N LEU A 5 21.45 -5.13 29.05
CA LEU A 5 20.63 -6.26 28.61
C LEU A 5 19.25 -5.83 28.06
N LEU A 6 18.70 -4.70 28.52
CA LEU A 6 17.38 -4.23 28.07
C LEU A 6 17.40 -3.58 26.67
N ARG A 7 18.55 -3.10 26.21
CA ARG A 7 18.71 -2.49 24.88
C ARG A 7 18.83 -3.51 23.74
N HIS A 8 19.32 -4.72 24.03
CA HIS A 8 19.52 -5.76 23.01
C HIS A 8 18.28 -6.65 22.81
N GLY A 9 17.39 -6.75 23.80
CA GLY A 9 16.15 -7.53 23.69
C GLY A 9 15.14 -6.96 22.67
N VAL A 10 15.13 -5.64 22.45
CA VAL A 10 14.21 -4.99 21.51
C VAL A 10 14.67 -5.14 20.05
N ALA A 11 15.98 -5.20 19.81
CA ALA A 11 16.54 -5.38 18.47
C ALA A 11 16.23 -6.78 17.89
N LEU A 12 16.20 -7.82 18.73
CA LEU A 12 15.84 -9.18 18.30
C LEU A 12 14.35 -9.34 17.97
N LEU A 13 13.48 -8.52 18.57
CA LEU A 13 12.04 -8.53 18.30
C LEU A 13 11.70 -7.99 16.90
N ILE A 14 12.44 -6.99 16.41
CA ILE A 14 12.20 -6.39 15.08
C ILE A 14 12.69 -7.32 13.96
N VAL A 15 13.85 -7.96 14.14
CA VAL A 15 14.36 -8.96 13.18
C VAL A 15 13.46 -10.21 13.17
N GLY A 16 12.98 -10.64 14.34
CA GLY A 16 12.07 -11.77 14.45
C GLY A 16 10.74 -11.57 13.70
N VAL A 17 10.15 -10.37 13.77
CA VAL A 17 8.91 -10.05 13.04
C VAL A 17 9.14 -10.02 11.52
N GLY A 18 10.28 -9.50 11.07
CA GLY A 18 10.64 -9.50 9.63
C GLY A 18 10.84 -10.91 9.07
N VAL A 19 11.52 -11.79 9.80
CA VAL A 19 11.75 -13.18 9.40
C VAL A 19 10.46 -14.01 9.47
N TYR A 20 9.62 -13.80 10.49
CA TYR A 20 8.31 -14.45 10.60
C TYR A 20 7.37 -14.04 9.46
N ALA A 21 7.33 -12.76 9.09
CA ALA A 21 6.54 -12.28 7.94
C ALA A 21 7.05 -12.83 6.59
N TRP A 22 8.37 -13.04 6.46
CA TRP A 22 8.96 -13.66 5.27
C TRP A 22 8.66 -15.16 5.17
N LEU A 23 8.73 -15.90 6.28
CA LEU A 23 8.43 -17.34 6.34
C LEU A 23 6.96 -17.69 6.05
N ILE A 24 6.03 -16.79 6.36
CA ILE A 24 4.58 -17.02 6.18
C ILE A 24 4.10 -16.54 4.80
N ARG A 25 4.94 -15.82 4.06
CA ARG A 25 4.61 -15.30 2.72
C ARG A 25 4.26 -16.43 1.75
N ASP A 26 4.98 -17.55 1.79
CA ASP A 26 4.76 -18.67 0.87
C ASP A 26 3.55 -19.53 1.27
N ASP A 27 3.26 -19.67 2.56
CA ASP A 27 2.09 -20.42 3.07
C ASP A 27 0.77 -19.69 2.82
N LEU A 28 0.79 -18.34 2.83
CA LEU A 28 -0.36 -17.53 2.46
C LEU A 28 -0.64 -17.57 0.95
N ALA A 29 0.38 -17.64 0.10
CA ALA A 29 0.18 -17.73 -1.34
C ALA A 29 -0.58 -19.01 -1.73
N GLN A 30 -0.28 -20.16 -1.11
CA GLN A 30 -0.97 -21.42 -1.47
C GLN A 30 -2.46 -21.42 -1.09
N ARG A 31 -2.84 -20.80 0.04
CA ARG A 31 -4.24 -20.79 0.50
C ARG A 31 -5.18 -19.89 -0.31
N PHE A 32 -4.63 -18.95 -1.09
CA PHE A 32 -5.43 -18.05 -1.94
C PHE A 32 -5.51 -18.50 -3.41
N PHE A 33 -4.75 -19.51 -3.83
CA PHE A 33 -4.77 -20.00 -5.22
C PHE A 33 -5.39 -21.40 -5.40
N ASP A 34 -5.78 -22.11 -4.33
CA ASP A 34 -6.49 -23.40 -4.41
C ASP A 34 -8.02 -23.24 -4.57
N THR A 35 -8.48 -22.33 -5.42
CA THR A 35 -9.90 -22.22 -5.77
C THR A 35 -10.13 -22.28 -7.28
N GLU A 36 -9.66 -23.33 -7.93
CA GLU A 36 -10.25 -23.81 -9.18
C GLU A 36 -10.24 -25.36 -9.19
N GLU A 37 -11.30 -25.93 -8.63
CA GLU A 37 -11.66 -27.33 -8.82
C GLU A 37 -12.18 -27.51 -10.26
N VAL A 38 -11.28 -27.52 -11.24
CA VAL A 38 -11.61 -27.89 -12.63
C VAL A 38 -11.76 -29.41 -12.67
N HIS A 39 -13.00 -29.87 -12.76
CA HIS A 39 -13.37 -31.24 -13.08
C HIS A 39 -12.56 -31.76 -14.29
N GLN A 40 -11.66 -32.71 -14.04
CA GLN A 40 -10.97 -33.47 -15.08
C GLN A 40 -11.97 -34.36 -15.83
N VAL A 41 -12.33 -33.96 -17.04
CA VAL A 41 -12.93 -34.87 -18.02
C VAL A 41 -11.81 -35.75 -18.59
N GLN A 42 -11.88 -37.06 -18.29
CA GLN A 42 -11.01 -38.07 -18.89
C GLN A 42 -11.20 -38.12 -20.41
N PRO A 43 -10.14 -38.08 -21.23
CA PRO A 43 -10.26 -38.49 -22.62
C PRO A 43 -10.23 -40.03 -22.74
N PRO A 44 -11.08 -40.63 -23.59
CA PRO A 44 -11.08 -42.08 -23.78
C PRO A 44 -9.87 -42.57 -24.57
N VAL A 45 -9.35 -43.70 -24.12
CA VAL A 45 -8.26 -44.48 -24.71
C VAL A 45 -8.68 -45.10 -26.04
N ALA A 46 -7.91 -44.88 -27.10
CA ALA A 46 -7.81 -45.79 -28.24
C ALA A 46 -6.46 -45.64 -28.97
N ARG A 47 -5.69 -46.74 -29.04
CA ARG A 47 -4.61 -46.98 -30.03
C ARG A 47 -5.12 -48.03 -31.05
N PRO A 48 -4.36 -48.41 -32.09
CA PRO A 48 -3.84 -47.62 -33.21
C PRO A 48 -4.23 -48.27 -34.56
N LYS A 49 -4.04 -47.58 -35.70
CA LYS A 49 -3.82 -48.23 -37.01
C LYS A 49 -3.14 -47.28 -37.99
N ALA A 50 -2.36 -47.90 -38.87
CA ALA A 50 -1.29 -47.36 -39.68
C ALA A 50 -1.76 -46.71 -40.99
N LEU A 51 -0.73 -46.22 -41.73
CA LEU A 51 -0.65 -45.92 -43.16
C LEU A 51 -1.19 -44.56 -43.64
N GLY A 52 -0.32 -43.86 -44.35
CA GLY A 52 -0.75 -42.87 -45.34
C GLY A 52 0.15 -41.65 -45.40
N GLU A 53 1.25 -41.75 -46.14
CA GLU A 53 1.95 -40.60 -46.69
C GLU A 53 0.94 -39.65 -47.35
N ARG A 54 1.02 -38.35 -47.02
CA ARG A 54 0.52 -37.31 -47.91
C ARG A 54 1.28 -36.01 -47.68
N ASN A 55 2.15 -35.75 -48.64
CA ASN A 55 2.69 -34.46 -49.03
C ASN A 55 1.58 -33.40 -49.04
N VAL A 56 1.67 -32.38 -48.19
CA VAL A 56 0.80 -31.18 -48.29
C VAL A 56 1.67 -29.93 -48.19
N SER A 57 1.62 -29.20 -49.31
CA SER A 57 2.16 -27.88 -49.63
C SER A 57 2.42 -26.92 -48.49
N ARG A 58 3.62 -26.36 -48.52
CA ARG A 58 3.91 -24.96 -48.18
C ARG A 58 3.01 -24.04 -49.01
N GLN A 59 1.87 -23.59 -48.46
CA GLN A 59 1.17 -22.35 -48.83
C GLN A 59 -0.18 -22.33 -48.09
N ASP A 60 -0.17 -21.91 -46.84
CA ASP A 60 -1.32 -21.25 -46.17
C ASP A 60 -0.91 -20.85 -44.75
N VAL A 61 0.12 -20.01 -44.63
CA VAL A 61 0.28 -19.18 -43.44
C VAL A 61 -0.56 -17.94 -43.70
N ARG A 62 -1.87 -18.05 -43.48
CA ARG A 62 -2.69 -16.86 -43.29
C ARG A 62 -2.26 -16.26 -41.96
N GLU A 63 -1.50 -15.19 -42.12
CA GLU A 63 -1.09 -14.22 -41.13
C GLU A 63 -2.30 -13.78 -40.31
N THR A 64 -2.55 -14.47 -39.19
CA THR A 64 -3.45 -13.99 -38.15
C THR A 64 -2.79 -12.77 -37.53
N ARG A 65 -3.03 -11.61 -38.15
CA ARG A 65 -2.71 -10.29 -37.61
C ARG A 65 -3.38 -10.20 -36.24
N VAL A 66 -2.61 -10.45 -35.19
CA VAL A 66 -2.98 -10.18 -33.81
C VAL A 66 -3.28 -8.70 -33.75
N ARG A 67 -4.56 -8.33 -33.67
CA ARG A 67 -4.98 -6.98 -33.31
C ARG A 67 -4.37 -6.70 -31.94
N PRO A 68 -3.54 -5.66 -31.77
CA PRO A 68 -3.24 -5.21 -30.42
C PRO A 68 -4.57 -4.85 -29.78
N LEU A 69 -4.90 -5.50 -28.67
CA LEU A 69 -5.94 -5.00 -27.77
C LEU A 69 -5.49 -3.60 -27.41
N SER A 70 -6.16 -2.60 -27.98
CA SER A 70 -6.08 -1.23 -27.48
C SER A 70 -6.45 -1.33 -26.01
N GLU A 71 -5.44 -1.23 -25.14
CA GLU A 71 -5.66 -1.11 -23.71
C GLU A 71 -6.66 0.04 -23.54
N PRO A 72 -7.77 -0.15 -22.81
CA PRO A 72 -8.57 0.97 -22.39
C PRO A 72 -7.63 1.84 -21.53
N VAL A 73 -7.17 2.95 -22.11
CA VAL A 73 -6.47 4.01 -21.38
C VAL A 73 -7.49 4.54 -20.39
N ALA A 74 -7.53 3.91 -19.21
CA ALA A 74 -8.28 4.41 -18.09
C ALA A 74 -7.81 5.86 -17.90
N PRO A 75 -8.72 6.85 -17.91
CA PRO A 75 -8.30 8.23 -17.75
C PRO A 75 -7.54 8.33 -16.44
N LYS A 76 -6.30 8.84 -16.52
CA LYS A 76 -5.49 9.22 -15.36
C LYS A 76 -6.43 9.98 -14.40
N PRO A 77 -6.71 9.46 -13.19
CA PRO A 77 -7.59 10.17 -12.27
C PRO A 77 -6.93 11.52 -11.98
N ALA A 78 -7.56 12.58 -12.48
CA ALA A 78 -7.21 13.94 -12.15
C ALA A 78 -7.62 14.15 -10.69
N TRP A 79 -6.69 13.84 -9.78
CA TRP A 79 -6.75 14.41 -8.45
C TRP A 79 -6.63 15.93 -8.64
N PRO A 80 -7.57 16.74 -8.15
CA PRO A 80 -7.42 18.18 -8.21
C PRO A 80 -6.09 18.54 -7.54
N ASP A 81 -5.32 19.45 -8.14
CA ASP A 81 -4.06 20.02 -7.59
C ASP A 81 -4.25 20.66 -6.19
N SER A 82 -5.46 20.60 -5.67
CA SER A 82 -5.87 20.95 -4.33
C SER A 82 -6.93 19.96 -3.90
N ILE A 83 -6.57 18.98 -3.06
CA ILE A 83 -7.57 18.39 -2.15
C ILE A 83 -7.99 19.52 -1.21
N HIS A 84 -8.94 20.35 -1.64
CA HIS A 84 -9.66 21.23 -0.74
C HIS A 84 -10.63 20.34 0.02
N TRP A 85 -10.19 19.91 1.20
CA TRP A 85 -11.06 19.24 2.16
C TRP A 85 -12.21 20.19 2.49
N PRO A 86 -13.48 19.82 2.26
CA PRO A 86 -14.58 20.68 2.69
C PRO A 86 -14.43 20.89 4.20
N PRO A 87 -14.46 22.14 4.69
CA PRO A 87 -14.44 22.37 6.12
C PRO A 87 -15.59 21.56 6.75
N PRO A 88 -15.41 21.02 7.97
CA PRO A 88 -16.45 20.26 8.65
C PRO A 88 -17.74 21.08 8.59
N GLN A 89 -18.79 20.49 8.00
CA GLN A 89 -20.09 21.13 7.87
C GLN A 89 -20.57 21.48 9.28
N THR A 90 -20.47 22.76 9.62
CA THR A 90 -20.94 23.27 10.89
C THR A 90 -22.46 23.32 10.78
N ASP A 91 -23.09 22.31 11.36
CA ASP A 91 -24.53 22.26 11.57
C ASP A 91 -24.98 23.59 12.22
N LYS A 92 -25.67 24.43 11.46
CA LYS A 92 -26.10 25.79 11.88
C LYS A 92 -27.24 25.77 12.92
N LEU A 93 -27.43 24.66 13.65
CA LEU A 93 -28.57 24.42 14.54
C LEU A 93 -28.23 24.47 16.04
N ARG A 94 -27.06 25.00 16.42
CA ARG A 94 -26.63 25.05 17.83
C ARG A 94 -26.14 26.44 18.26
N ALA A 95 -27.05 27.42 18.22
CA ALA A 95 -26.75 28.76 18.74
C ALA A 95 -26.67 28.83 20.28
N ASP A 96 -27.18 27.83 21.02
CA ASP A 96 -27.30 27.90 22.49
C ASP A 96 -26.42 26.91 23.26
N ARG A 97 -25.51 26.15 22.61
CA ARG A 97 -24.55 25.33 23.35
C ARG A 97 -23.31 26.16 23.69
N PRO A 98 -22.84 26.17 24.95
CA PRO A 98 -21.57 26.81 25.29
C PRO A 98 -20.50 26.25 24.34
N ALA A 99 -19.73 27.14 23.72
CA ALA A 99 -18.73 26.79 22.73
C ALA A 99 -17.76 25.78 23.34
N VAL A 100 -17.93 24.51 22.99
CA VAL A 100 -16.94 23.47 23.29
C VAL A 100 -15.75 23.82 22.43
N VAL A 101 -14.78 24.52 23.00
CA VAL A 101 -13.50 24.77 22.35
C VAL A 101 -13.00 23.40 21.89
N PRO A 102 -12.78 23.17 20.59
CA PRO A 102 -12.40 21.86 20.10
C PRO A 102 -11.07 21.47 20.77
N ARG A 103 -11.15 20.47 21.65
CA ARG A 103 -9.99 20.00 22.41
C ARG A 103 -9.02 19.38 21.43
N ARG A 104 -7.77 19.85 21.46
CA ARG A 104 -6.70 19.18 20.71
C ARG A 104 -6.54 17.75 21.24
N PRO A 105 -6.56 16.72 20.38
CA PRO A 105 -6.34 15.36 20.81
C PRO A 105 -4.99 15.21 21.51
N THR A 106 -4.95 14.39 22.55
CA THR A 106 -3.73 14.09 23.31
C THR A 106 -2.85 13.09 22.57
N LYS A 107 -1.56 13.04 22.93
CA LYS A 107 -0.62 12.03 22.43
C LYS A 107 -1.08 10.60 22.72
N GLU A 108 -1.73 10.38 23.86
CA GLU A 108 -2.24 9.06 24.24
C GLU A 108 -3.46 8.65 23.40
N GLU A 109 -4.38 9.57 23.13
CA GLU A 109 -5.50 9.31 22.21
C GLU A 109 -5.00 9.01 20.80
N ARG A 110 -4.03 9.80 20.32
CA ARG A 110 -3.35 9.55 19.04
C ARG A 110 -2.77 8.14 18.99
N ARG A 111 -2.04 7.73 20.03
CA ARG A 111 -1.41 6.41 20.12
C ARG A 111 -2.44 5.28 20.11
N ARG A 112 -3.52 5.40 20.89
CA ARG A 112 -4.59 4.40 20.95
C ARG A 112 -5.31 4.26 19.62
N ALA A 113 -5.73 5.38 19.02
CA ALA A 113 -6.44 5.37 17.74
C ALA A 113 -5.56 4.81 16.61
N LEU A 114 -4.25 5.10 16.61
CA LEU A 114 -3.32 4.49 15.65
C LEU A 114 -3.18 2.98 15.86
N GLN A 115 -3.11 2.51 17.11
CA GLN A 115 -3.05 1.07 17.40
C GLN A 115 -4.33 0.34 16.97
N GLU A 116 -5.49 0.97 17.14
CA GLU A 116 -6.76 0.42 16.69
C GLU A 116 -6.83 0.31 15.16
N ALA A 117 -6.43 1.36 14.44
CA ALA A 117 -6.37 1.36 12.98
C ALA A 117 -5.43 0.26 12.46
N ARG A 118 -4.26 0.10 13.08
CA ARG A 118 -3.34 -1.01 12.78
C ARG A 118 -3.99 -2.37 13.02
N ALA A 119 -4.71 -2.55 14.13
CA ALA A 119 -5.37 -3.83 14.43
C ALA A 119 -6.42 -4.18 13.36
N VAL A 120 -7.17 -3.20 12.85
CA VAL A 120 -8.12 -3.38 11.74
C VAL A 120 -7.40 -3.72 10.44
N PHE A 121 -6.30 -3.03 10.15
CA PHE A 121 -5.44 -3.33 9.00
C PHE A 121 -4.91 -4.77 9.03
N TRP A 122 -4.38 -5.23 10.17
CA TRP A 122 -3.87 -6.60 10.33
C TRP A 122 -4.93 -7.68 10.17
N LYS A 123 -6.21 -7.36 10.39
CA LYS A 123 -7.34 -8.26 10.12
C LYS A 123 -7.72 -8.33 8.64
N GLY A 124 -7.09 -7.53 7.78
CA GLY A 124 -7.43 -7.44 6.36
C GLY A 124 -8.66 -6.58 6.05
N GLU A 125 -9.22 -5.87 7.04
CA GLU A 125 -10.37 -4.97 6.86
C GLU A 125 -9.91 -3.64 6.21
N LEU A 126 -9.37 -3.69 5.00
CA LEU A 126 -8.62 -2.59 4.38
C LEU A 126 -9.44 -1.29 4.23
N GLN A 127 -10.71 -1.36 3.83
CA GLN A 127 -11.55 -0.16 3.68
C GLN A 127 -11.82 0.54 5.02
N LYS A 128 -11.95 -0.24 6.10
CA LYS A 128 -12.13 0.30 7.44
C LYS A 128 -10.82 0.85 8.00
N ALA A 129 -9.70 0.18 7.76
CA ALA A 129 -8.40 0.72 8.10
C ALA A 129 -8.14 2.05 7.38
N GLU A 130 -8.50 2.16 6.10
CA GLU A 130 -8.37 3.40 5.33
C GLU A 130 -9.18 4.53 5.95
N SER A 131 -10.47 4.31 6.27
CA SER A 131 -11.29 5.34 6.90
C SER A 131 -10.75 5.79 8.26
N MET A 132 -10.20 4.86 9.05
CA MET A 132 -9.56 5.18 10.32
C MET A 132 -8.27 5.99 10.14
N TYR A 133 -7.40 5.60 9.21
CA TYR A 133 -6.19 6.37 8.91
C TYR A 133 -6.51 7.76 8.35
N LEU A 134 -7.53 7.90 7.50
CA LEU A 134 -7.98 9.21 7.01
C LEU A 134 -8.53 10.09 8.12
N SER A 135 -9.27 9.52 9.08
CA SER A 135 -9.70 10.26 10.27
C SER A 135 -8.50 10.71 11.12
N LEU A 136 -7.49 9.86 11.24
CA LEU A 136 -6.25 10.19 11.95
C LEU A 136 -5.44 11.29 11.25
N THR A 137 -5.35 11.29 9.91
CA THR A 137 -4.66 12.37 9.18
C THR A 137 -5.38 13.71 9.29
N ALA A 138 -6.72 13.71 9.41
CA ALA A 138 -7.50 14.92 9.67
C ALA A 138 -7.25 15.48 11.09
N GLN A 139 -7.07 14.61 12.09
CA GLN A 139 -6.81 15.00 13.47
C GLN A 139 -5.34 15.38 13.74
N PHE A 140 -4.41 14.73 13.04
CA PHE A 140 -2.96 14.89 13.18
C PHE A 140 -2.31 15.17 11.81
N PRO A 141 -2.59 16.34 11.21
CA PRO A 141 -2.10 16.64 9.87
C PRO A 141 -0.57 16.66 9.83
N GLY A 142 0.00 15.94 8.86
CA GLY A 142 1.46 15.88 8.66
C GLY A 142 2.21 14.97 9.62
N ASP A 143 1.50 14.15 10.41
CA ASP A 143 2.12 13.10 11.23
C ASP A 143 2.69 11.99 10.33
N PRO A 144 4.03 11.81 10.30
CA PRO A 144 4.67 10.90 9.37
C PRO A 144 4.37 9.43 9.66
N ASP A 145 4.10 9.05 10.91
CA ASP A 145 3.80 7.64 11.19
C ASP A 145 2.42 7.28 10.62
N ILE A 146 1.43 8.16 10.78
CA ILE A 146 0.07 7.94 10.25
C ILE A 146 0.10 7.93 8.72
N LEU A 147 0.83 8.86 8.10
CA LEU A 147 0.97 8.93 6.64
C LEU A 147 1.72 7.72 6.08
N GLY A 148 2.74 7.21 6.80
CA GLY A 148 3.42 5.97 6.47
C GLY A 148 2.49 4.75 6.52
N GLU A 149 1.64 4.64 7.53
CA GLU A 149 0.66 3.53 7.58
C GLU A 149 -0.39 3.62 6.47
N LEU A 150 -0.85 4.83 6.15
CA LEU A 150 -1.78 5.03 5.04
C LEU A 150 -1.14 4.67 3.68
N GLY A 151 0.13 4.98 3.49
CA GLY A 151 0.85 4.55 2.30
C GLY A 151 1.05 3.04 2.23
N ASN A 152 1.39 2.37 3.34
CA ASN A 152 1.43 0.89 3.40
C ASN A 152 0.10 0.29 2.93
N LEU A 153 -1.01 0.86 3.38
CA LEU A 153 -2.34 0.44 2.96
C LEU A 153 -2.58 0.63 1.47
N TYR A 154 -2.23 1.79 0.92
CA TYR A 154 -2.36 2.04 -0.52
C TYR A 154 -1.47 1.14 -1.37
N PHE A 155 -0.28 0.81 -0.89
CA PHE A 155 0.59 -0.17 -1.54
C PHE A 155 -0.09 -1.53 -1.65
N LEU A 156 -0.66 -2.04 -0.54
CA LEU A 156 -1.36 -3.32 -0.53
C LEU A 156 -2.61 -3.34 -1.42
N GLN A 157 -3.29 -2.20 -1.57
CA GLN A 157 -4.43 -2.05 -2.48
C GLN A 157 -4.03 -1.87 -3.95
N GLY A 158 -2.73 -1.86 -4.29
CA GLY A 158 -2.26 -1.58 -5.66
C GLY A 158 -2.44 -0.13 -6.11
N ARG A 159 -2.74 0.77 -5.17
CA ARG A 159 -3.04 2.19 -5.41
C ARG A 159 -1.77 3.02 -5.47
N VAL A 160 -0.97 2.80 -6.52
CA VAL A 160 0.40 3.33 -6.65
C VAL A 160 0.48 4.84 -6.50
N ALA A 161 -0.41 5.61 -7.15
CA ALA A 161 -0.38 7.07 -7.07
C ALA A 161 -0.55 7.58 -5.62
N GLN A 162 -1.57 7.07 -4.92
CA GLN A 162 -1.87 7.47 -3.54
C GLN A 162 -0.80 6.98 -2.56
N TYR A 163 -0.23 5.80 -2.82
CA TYR A 163 0.93 5.29 -2.10
C TYR A 163 2.13 6.25 -2.16
N VAL A 164 2.53 6.68 -3.37
CA VAL A 164 3.64 7.62 -3.55
C VAL A 164 3.33 8.94 -2.87
N ASP A 165 2.11 9.48 -3.02
CA ASP A 165 1.70 10.73 -2.38
C ASP A 165 1.77 10.64 -0.84
N ALA A 166 1.24 9.57 -0.25
CA ALA A 166 1.24 9.38 1.20
C ALA A 166 2.67 9.27 1.75
N TYR A 167 3.54 8.49 1.10
CA TYR A 167 4.94 8.35 1.50
C TYR A 167 5.74 9.64 1.31
N PHE A 168 5.48 10.37 0.24
CA PHE A 168 6.11 11.67 0.01
C PHE A 168 5.80 12.64 1.18
N GLN A 169 4.53 12.73 1.58
CA GLN A 169 4.11 13.55 2.72
C GLN A 169 4.71 13.04 4.04
N ALA A 170 4.80 11.72 4.23
CA ALA A 170 5.45 11.12 5.39
C ALA A 170 6.93 11.53 5.47
N VAL A 171 7.68 11.45 4.37
CA VAL A 171 9.09 11.86 4.32
C VAL A 171 9.24 13.35 4.66
N LEU A 172 8.40 14.23 4.12
CA LEU A 172 8.40 15.64 4.50
C LEU A 172 8.14 15.85 6.00
N GLY A 173 7.24 15.06 6.59
CA GLY A 173 7.02 15.02 8.05
C GLY A 173 8.27 14.59 8.82
N LEU A 174 8.92 13.52 8.40
CA LEU A 174 10.15 12.99 9.01
C LEU A 174 11.30 14.00 8.96
N ILE A 175 11.50 14.66 7.81
CA ILE A 175 12.52 15.70 7.63
C ILE A 175 12.29 16.85 8.62
N ARG A 176 11.04 17.35 8.73
CA ARG A 176 10.69 18.40 9.70
C ARG A 176 10.94 17.98 11.14
N GLN A 177 10.75 16.70 11.45
CA GLN A 177 11.01 16.12 12.78
C GLN A 177 12.48 15.72 13.00
N ARG A 178 13.38 16.02 12.05
CA ARG A 178 14.80 15.61 12.08
C ARG A 178 15.03 14.10 12.16
N ARG A 179 14.03 13.29 11.79
CA ARG A 179 14.09 11.82 11.70
C ARG A 179 14.70 11.39 10.36
N ARG A 180 15.96 11.80 10.13
CA ARG A 180 16.61 11.70 8.80
C ARG A 180 16.83 10.26 8.32
N GLU A 181 17.18 9.33 9.21
CA GLU A 181 17.39 7.93 8.82
C GLU A 181 16.10 7.28 8.30
N GLU A 182 14.99 7.52 9.00
CA GLU A 182 13.68 7.02 8.59
C GLU A 182 13.24 7.64 7.27
N ALA A 183 13.52 8.94 7.08
CA ALA A 183 13.27 9.62 5.81
C ALA A 183 14.02 8.96 4.64
N ARG A 184 15.31 8.61 4.82
CA ARG A 184 16.10 7.93 3.77
C ARG A 184 15.49 6.59 3.39
N GLY A 185 15.10 5.78 4.37
CA GLY A 185 14.46 4.48 4.12
C GLY A 185 13.21 4.60 3.25
N LEU A 186 12.34 5.57 3.56
CA LEU A 186 11.13 5.80 2.75
C LEU A 186 11.44 6.36 1.36
N ILE A 187 12.48 7.18 1.21
CA ILE A 187 12.90 7.71 -0.10
C ILE A 187 13.30 6.59 -1.05
N ASP A 188 14.03 5.59 -0.58
CA ASP A 188 14.45 4.45 -1.41
C ASP A 188 13.26 3.60 -1.85
N VAL A 189 12.24 3.52 -1.00
CA VAL A 189 10.98 2.84 -1.30
C VAL A 189 10.11 3.62 -2.31
N ILE A 190 10.14 4.96 -2.26
CA ILE A 190 9.50 5.81 -3.28
C ILE A 190 10.23 5.70 -4.61
N LYS A 191 11.57 5.63 -4.61
CA LYS A 191 12.42 5.62 -5.80
C LYS A 191 11.96 4.60 -6.84
N GLU A 192 11.60 3.39 -6.39
CA GLU A 192 11.15 2.31 -7.28
C GLU A 192 9.91 2.70 -8.11
N LYS A 193 9.05 3.59 -7.60
CA LYS A 193 7.80 4.00 -8.25
C LYS A 193 7.85 5.42 -8.84
N ASP A 194 8.66 6.31 -8.25
CA ASP A 194 8.80 7.70 -8.65
C ASP A 194 10.21 8.24 -8.31
N ASP A 195 11.15 8.00 -9.24
CA ASP A 195 12.54 8.44 -9.13
C ASP A 195 12.67 9.97 -8.97
N GLN A 196 11.84 10.74 -9.67
CA GLN A 196 11.93 12.20 -9.67
C GLN A 196 11.58 12.78 -8.30
N ARG A 197 10.48 12.31 -7.70
CA ARG A 197 10.08 12.73 -6.35
C ARG A 197 11.05 12.23 -5.30
N ALA A 198 11.59 11.02 -5.41
CA ALA A 198 12.62 10.52 -4.51
C ALA A 198 13.85 11.44 -4.51
N GLU A 199 14.29 11.90 -5.69
CA GLU A 199 15.45 12.79 -5.81
C GLU A 199 15.20 14.18 -5.23
N LEU A 200 13.98 14.72 -5.40
CA LEU A 200 13.57 15.95 -4.73
C LEU A 200 13.68 15.82 -3.21
N LEU A 201 13.24 14.69 -2.65
CA LEU A 201 13.30 14.43 -1.21
C LEU A 201 14.74 14.26 -0.71
N ARG A 202 15.64 13.62 -1.49
CA ARG A 202 17.07 13.52 -1.14
C ARG A 202 17.69 14.90 -1.01
N ARG A 203 17.48 15.78 -1.99
CA ARG A 203 17.96 17.17 -1.93
C ARG A 203 17.46 17.90 -0.69
N ASN A 204 16.17 17.76 -0.37
CA ASN A 204 15.60 18.38 0.84
C ASN A 204 16.20 17.86 2.15
N LEU A 205 16.71 16.63 2.18
CA LEU A 205 17.35 16.04 3.35
C LEU A 205 18.75 16.62 3.63
N GLU A 206 19.46 17.01 2.57
CA GLU A 206 20.85 17.49 2.60
C GLU A 206 20.98 18.96 3.00
N VAL A 207 19.90 19.75 2.85
CA VAL A 207 19.86 21.13 3.32
C VAL A 207 19.95 21.13 4.87
N LYS A 208 21.01 21.77 5.40
CA LYS A 208 21.35 21.80 6.83
C LYS A 208 20.42 22.69 7.63
#